data_AF-A0A399JF04-F1
#
_entry.id   AF-A0A399JF04-F1
#
_cell.length_a   1.000
_cell.length_b   1.000
_cell.length_c   1.000
_cell.angle_alpha   90.00
_cell.angle_beta   90.00
_cell.angle_gamma   90.00
#
_symmetry.space_group_name_H-M   'P 1'
#
loop_
_entity.id
_entity.type
_entity.pdbx_description
1 polymer ?
#
loop_
_entity_poly.entity_id
_entity_poly.type
_entity_poly.pdbx_seq_one_letter_code
_entity_poly.pdbx_strand_id
1 'polypeptide(L)'
;MARFAATGLSAASDLYSTPMAQTVSGAGWSTIATGAWPDKHNVVDHSFAKPNDEYYPDSMSRLEAASPRSSMLVVGTWNPIPDTIFGKATDLRVRGGNDADTTAKAADDLKNGNPDATFVHLDDIDGAGHSAGSSSAAYATAHTTAAPRRSSARPSSSPAARASSPRAARTSRSWTSPPLGGPLTTPACPPAA
;
A
#
# COMPACT_ATOMS: atom_id res chain seq x y z
N MET A 1 -8.27 -8.27 -13.60
CA MET A 1 -8.59 -9.43 -12.74
C MET A 1 -8.46 -10.78 -13.45
N ALA A 2 -9.13 -11.01 -14.59
CA ALA A 2 -9.22 -12.35 -15.23
C ALA A 2 -7.89 -13.09 -15.46
N ARG A 3 -6.80 -12.39 -15.79
CA ARG A 3 -5.52 -13.04 -16.09
C ARG A 3 -4.82 -13.59 -14.85
N PHE A 4 -4.81 -12.86 -13.75
CA PHE A 4 -4.24 -13.36 -12.48
C PHE A 4 -5.06 -14.51 -11.91
N ALA A 5 -6.39 -14.46 -12.03
CA ALA A 5 -7.23 -15.59 -11.65
C ALA A 5 -7.00 -16.82 -12.54
N ALA A 6 -6.74 -16.62 -13.84
CA ALA A 6 -6.54 -17.73 -14.78
C ALA A 6 -5.15 -18.38 -14.70
N THR A 7 -4.12 -17.64 -14.26
CA THR A 7 -2.72 -18.14 -14.24
C THR A 7 -2.09 -18.14 -12.85
N GLY A 8 -2.82 -17.73 -11.83
CA GLY A 8 -2.35 -17.62 -10.45
C GLY A 8 -3.22 -18.44 -9.50
N LEU A 9 -2.92 -18.32 -8.21
CA LEU A 9 -3.77 -18.88 -7.15
C LEU A 9 -4.83 -17.85 -6.75
N SER A 10 -6.07 -18.30 -6.66
CA SER A 10 -7.17 -17.53 -6.04
C SER A 10 -7.87 -18.40 -5.02
N ALA A 11 -8.39 -17.77 -3.97
CA ALA A 11 -9.16 -18.44 -2.93
C ALA A 11 -10.37 -17.58 -2.59
N ALA A 12 -11.49 -18.23 -2.24
CA ALA A 12 -12.56 -17.55 -1.55
C ALA A 12 -12.10 -17.22 -0.13
N SER A 13 -12.43 -16.03 0.37
CA SER A 13 -12.11 -15.60 1.73
C SER A 13 -13.29 -14.88 2.33
N ASP A 14 -13.69 -15.30 3.53
CA ASP A 14 -14.66 -14.58 4.33
C ASP A 14 -13.97 -13.50 5.18
N LEU A 15 -14.59 -12.32 5.24
CA LEU A 15 -14.15 -11.21 6.07
C LEU A 15 -14.98 -11.21 7.36
N TYR A 16 -14.38 -11.73 8.42
CA TYR A 16 -15.01 -11.79 9.73
C TYR A 16 -15.08 -10.39 10.34
N SER A 17 -16.31 -9.86 10.44
CA SER A 17 -16.59 -8.58 11.09
C SER A 17 -16.64 -8.73 12.61
N THR A 18 -17.47 -7.95 13.30
CA THR A 18 -17.70 -8.05 14.74
C THR A 18 -18.10 -9.49 15.14
N PRO A 19 -17.47 -10.11 16.15
CA PRO A 19 -16.55 -9.53 17.14
C PRO A 19 -15.05 -9.62 16.81
N MET A 20 -14.66 -10.06 15.61
CA MET A 20 -13.25 -10.30 15.25
C MET A 20 -12.52 -9.04 14.78
N ALA A 21 -12.84 -8.52 13.60
CA ALA A 21 -12.28 -7.27 13.11
C ALA A 21 -13.35 -6.45 12.41
N GLN A 22 -13.66 -5.27 12.93
CA GLN A 22 -14.51 -4.34 12.21
C GLN A 22 -13.91 -4.08 10.81
N THR A 23 -14.77 -3.99 9.79
CA THR A 23 -14.38 -3.69 8.40
C THR A 23 -13.99 -2.22 8.26
N VAL A 24 -12.96 -1.81 8.98
CA VAL A 24 -12.37 -0.46 9.01
C VAL A 24 -10.90 -0.57 8.61
N SER A 25 -10.42 0.35 7.77
CA SER A 25 -9.12 0.23 7.11
C SER A 25 -7.96 0.07 8.10
N GLY A 26 -7.98 0.81 9.21
CA GLY A 26 -6.93 0.74 10.23
C GLY A 26 -6.78 -0.66 10.83
N ALA A 27 -7.89 -1.27 11.24
CA ALA A 27 -7.90 -2.64 11.77
C ALA A 27 -7.51 -3.66 10.70
N GLY A 28 -8.15 -3.61 9.53
CA GLY A 28 -7.93 -4.57 8.45
C GLY A 28 -6.49 -4.58 7.93
N TRP A 29 -5.91 -3.41 7.67
CA TRP A 29 -4.52 -3.31 7.21
C TRP A 29 -3.51 -3.70 8.28
N SER A 30 -3.79 -3.42 9.55
CA SER A 30 -2.94 -3.88 10.67
C SER A 30 -3.01 -5.40 10.83
N THR A 31 -4.19 -6.01 10.62
CA THR A 31 -4.33 -7.47 10.59
C THR A 31 -3.49 -8.09 9.46
N ILE A 32 -3.53 -7.52 8.26
CA ILE A 32 -2.69 -7.95 7.12
C ILE A 32 -1.20 -7.79 7.45
N ALA A 33 -0.81 -6.64 8.00
CA ALA A 33 0.58 -6.32 8.27
C ALA A 33 1.19 -7.25 9.33
N THR A 34 0.43 -7.57 10.38
CA THR A 34 0.93 -8.30 11.57
C THR A 34 0.61 -9.80 11.55
N GLY A 35 -0.38 -10.23 10.77
CA GLY A 35 -0.94 -11.59 10.79
C GLY A 35 -1.70 -11.92 12.08
N ALA A 36 -2.08 -10.92 12.87
CA ALA A 36 -2.83 -11.06 14.10
C ALA A 36 -4.18 -10.34 14.00
N TRP A 37 -5.12 -10.61 14.89
CA TRP A 37 -6.42 -9.93 14.96
C TRP A 37 -6.38 -8.72 15.92
N PRO A 38 -7.39 -7.82 15.89
CA PRO A 38 -7.41 -6.62 16.73
C PRO A 38 -7.33 -6.86 18.24
N ASP A 39 -7.79 -8.00 18.74
CA ASP A 39 -7.62 -8.43 20.15
C ASP A 39 -6.15 -8.62 20.56
N LYS A 40 -5.27 -8.80 19.57
CA LYS A 40 -3.82 -8.99 19.74
C LYS A 40 -3.02 -7.73 19.39
N HIS A 41 -3.23 -7.19 18.19
CA HIS A 41 -2.47 -6.03 17.72
C HIS A 41 -3.02 -4.68 18.20
N ASN A 42 -4.18 -4.65 18.88
CA ASN A 42 -4.82 -3.48 19.50
C ASN A 42 -5.24 -2.34 18.55
N VAL A 43 -5.25 -2.56 17.22
CA VAL A 43 -5.72 -1.55 16.26
C VAL A 43 -7.16 -1.87 15.89
N VAL A 44 -8.10 -1.10 16.43
CA VAL A 44 -9.54 -1.30 16.23
C VAL A 44 -10.18 -0.27 15.31
N ASP A 45 -9.47 0.82 15.00
CA ASP A 45 -9.94 1.96 14.21
C ASP A 45 -8.77 2.70 13.53
N HIS A 46 -9.02 3.90 13.00
CA HIS A 46 -8.02 4.75 12.33
C HIS A 46 -7.24 5.67 13.28
N SER A 47 -7.45 5.60 14.59
CA SER A 47 -6.72 6.43 15.57
C SER A 47 -5.32 5.88 15.87
N PHE A 48 -5.12 4.57 15.71
CA PHE A 48 -3.87 3.88 16.04
C PHE A 48 -3.37 4.21 17.46
N ALA A 49 -4.29 4.33 18.44
CA ALA A 49 -3.96 4.89 19.75
C ALA A 49 -2.91 4.09 20.55
N LYS A 50 -2.94 2.75 20.47
CA LYS A 50 -1.98 1.89 21.21
C LYS A 50 -1.72 0.55 20.50
N PRO A 51 -1.07 0.54 19.33
CA PRO A 51 -0.71 -0.69 18.63
C PRO A 51 0.22 -1.55 19.50
N ASN A 52 0.08 -2.86 19.40
CA ASN A 52 0.89 -3.82 20.16
C ASN A 52 2.11 -4.32 19.37
N ASP A 53 2.88 -3.39 18.79
CA ASP A 53 3.93 -3.70 17.84
C ASP A 53 5.12 -4.44 18.46
N GLU A 54 5.28 -4.37 19.79
CA GLU A 54 6.29 -5.12 20.54
C GLU A 54 6.07 -6.63 20.42
N TYR A 55 4.83 -7.09 20.57
CA TYR A 55 4.48 -8.51 20.52
C TYR A 55 3.96 -8.94 19.15
N TYR A 56 3.42 -8.00 18.37
CA TYR A 56 2.89 -8.23 17.04
C TYR A 56 3.49 -7.25 16.02
N PRO A 57 4.82 -7.28 15.79
CA PRO A 57 5.45 -6.41 14.81
C PRO A 57 4.91 -6.71 13.41
N ASP A 58 4.90 -5.70 12.54
CA ASP A 58 4.52 -5.87 11.14
C ASP A 58 5.51 -6.78 10.39
N SER A 59 5.05 -7.35 9.27
CA SER A 59 5.79 -8.32 8.47
C SER A 59 7.12 -7.76 7.94
N MET A 60 7.21 -6.47 7.61
CA MET A 60 8.46 -5.87 7.14
C MET A 60 9.45 -5.72 8.29
N SER A 61 9.01 -5.23 9.45
CA SER A 61 9.84 -5.18 10.66
C SER A 61 10.36 -6.57 11.07
N ARG A 62 9.55 -7.63 10.92
CA ARG A 62 10.00 -9.02 11.16
C ARG A 62 11.05 -9.47 10.16
N LEU A 63 10.86 -9.18 8.87
CA LEU A 63 11.82 -9.54 7.82
C LEU A 63 13.15 -8.82 8.00
N GLU A 64 13.13 -7.54 8.37
CA GLU A 64 14.32 -6.74 8.65
C GLU A 64 15.09 -7.28 9.86
N ALA A 65 14.40 -7.68 10.93
CA ALA A 65 15.03 -8.31 12.08
C ALA A 65 15.69 -9.66 11.73
N ALA A 66 15.05 -10.46 10.88
CA ALA A 66 15.56 -11.77 10.48
C ALA A 66 16.68 -11.70 9.44
N SER A 67 16.64 -10.71 8.55
CA SER A 67 17.62 -10.50 7.48
C SER A 67 17.93 -9.02 7.30
N PRO A 68 18.82 -8.43 8.13
CA PRO A 68 19.16 -7.01 8.08
C PRO A 68 19.88 -6.55 6.79
N ARG A 69 20.12 -7.49 5.86
CA ARG A 69 20.70 -7.23 4.54
C ARG A 69 19.66 -7.12 3.43
N SER A 70 18.43 -7.51 3.71
CA SER A 70 17.33 -7.48 2.75
C SER A 70 16.73 -6.07 2.72
N SER A 71 16.40 -5.57 1.53
CA SER A 71 15.84 -4.25 1.33
C SER A 71 14.31 -4.34 1.24
N MET A 72 13.61 -3.70 2.18
CA MET A 72 12.15 -3.68 2.21
C MET A 72 11.60 -2.35 1.68
N LEU A 73 10.56 -2.44 0.86
CA LEU A 73 9.84 -1.31 0.30
C LEU A 73 8.36 -1.38 0.69
N VAL A 74 7.82 -0.28 1.20
CA VAL A 74 6.38 -0.08 1.38
C VAL A 74 5.97 1.18 0.62
N VAL A 75 4.99 1.07 -0.26
CA VAL A 75 4.41 2.20 -0.99
C VAL A 75 2.90 2.20 -0.75
N GLY A 76 2.33 3.34 -0.38
CA GLY A 76 0.89 3.41 -0.16
C GLY A 76 0.25 4.72 -0.56
N THR A 77 -0.92 4.62 -1.18
CA THR A 77 -1.81 5.76 -1.47
C THR A 77 -2.38 6.36 -0.17
N TRP A 78 -2.86 5.52 0.75
CA TRP A 78 -3.36 5.97 2.05
C TRP A 78 -2.21 6.11 3.05
N ASN A 79 -1.92 7.34 3.46
CA ASN A 79 -0.74 7.71 4.27
C ASN A 79 -0.48 6.84 5.52
N PRO A 80 -1.49 6.38 6.29
CA PRO A 80 -1.26 5.49 7.43
C PRO A 80 -0.51 4.20 7.10
N ILE A 81 -0.56 3.70 5.85
CA ILE A 81 0.21 2.52 5.43
C ILE A 81 1.72 2.75 5.58
N PRO A 82 2.35 3.69 4.84
CA PRO A 82 3.78 3.95 5.00
C PRO A 82 4.10 4.69 6.30
N ASP A 83 3.18 5.42 6.93
CA ASP A 83 3.52 6.27 8.07
C ASP A 83 3.39 5.58 9.43
N THR A 84 2.39 4.72 9.59
CA THR A 84 1.95 4.20 10.90
C THR A 84 1.93 2.68 10.96
N ILE A 85 1.33 2.02 9.98
CA ILE A 85 1.07 0.57 10.02
C ILE A 85 2.34 -0.24 9.78
N PHE A 86 3.14 0.14 8.79
CA PHE A 86 4.46 -0.47 8.60
C PHE A 86 5.50 0.32 9.37
N GLY A 87 6.13 -0.37 10.33
CA GLY A 87 7.02 0.21 11.31
C GLY A 87 8.28 0.82 10.71
N LYS A 88 8.94 1.67 11.52
CA LYS A 88 10.16 2.40 11.16
C LYS A 88 11.36 1.51 10.81
N ALA A 89 11.31 0.22 11.14
CA ALA A 89 12.34 -0.74 10.75
C ALA A 89 12.34 -1.02 9.25
N THR A 90 11.22 -0.80 8.55
CA THR A 90 11.15 -0.90 7.08
C THR A 90 12.11 0.09 6.43
N ASP A 91 13.03 -0.40 5.60
CA ASP A 91 14.07 0.39 4.94
C ASP A 91 13.56 1.62 4.16
N LEU A 92 12.56 1.44 3.27
CA LEU A 92 12.01 2.52 2.46
C LEU A 92 10.48 2.52 2.50
N ARG A 93 9.91 3.66 2.92
CA ARG A 93 8.46 3.89 3.00
C ARG A 93 8.11 5.11 2.16
N VAL A 94 7.24 4.94 1.17
CA VAL A 94 6.93 5.95 0.15
C VAL A 94 5.43 6.25 0.17
N ARG A 95 5.09 7.54 0.21
CA ARG A 95 3.70 8.02 0.06
C ARG A 95 3.38 8.21 -1.42
N GLY A 96 2.26 7.67 -1.85
CA GLY A 96 1.65 8.01 -3.14
C GLY A 96 0.50 8.98 -2.96
N GLY A 97 0.25 9.83 -3.96
CA GLY A 97 -0.87 10.78 -3.95
C GLY A 97 -2.21 10.19 -4.41
N ASN A 98 -2.16 9.16 -5.24
CA ASN A 98 -3.28 8.36 -5.76
C ASN A 98 -2.72 7.03 -6.29
N ASP A 99 -3.58 6.13 -6.76
CA ASP A 99 -3.13 4.80 -7.18
C ASP A 99 -2.20 4.79 -8.39
N ALA A 100 -2.37 5.77 -9.30
CA ALA A 100 -1.49 5.92 -10.45
C ALA A 100 -0.07 6.32 -10.02
N ASP A 101 0.06 7.28 -9.11
CA ASP A 101 1.34 7.72 -8.54
C ASP A 101 1.98 6.63 -7.67
N THR A 102 1.21 5.97 -6.79
CA THR A 102 1.68 4.82 -5.99
C THR A 102 2.22 3.72 -6.90
N THR A 103 1.48 3.36 -7.96
CA THR A 103 1.91 2.34 -8.91
C THR A 103 3.17 2.76 -9.66
N ALA A 104 3.27 4.02 -10.09
CA ALA A 104 4.44 4.53 -10.80
C ALA A 104 5.70 4.49 -9.91
N LYS A 105 5.60 4.95 -8.66
CA LYS A 105 6.68 4.91 -7.68
C LYS A 105 7.11 3.48 -7.35
N ALA A 106 6.15 2.61 -7.07
CA ALA A 106 6.44 1.19 -6.82
C ALA A 106 7.13 0.53 -8.03
N ALA A 107 6.69 0.81 -9.25
CA ALA A 107 7.30 0.29 -10.47
C ALA A 107 8.71 0.85 -10.73
N ASP A 108 8.96 2.11 -10.38
CA ASP A 108 10.29 2.71 -10.45
C ASP A 108 11.26 2.05 -9.46
N ASP A 109 10.87 1.93 -8.19
CA ASP A 109 11.69 1.31 -7.16
C ASP A 109 11.91 -0.19 -7.43
N LEU A 110 10.92 -0.91 -7.97
CA LEU A 110 11.12 -2.30 -8.41
C LEU A 110 12.19 -2.43 -9.51
N LYS A 111 12.30 -1.44 -10.42
CA LYS A 111 13.29 -1.45 -11.51
C LYS A 111 14.66 -0.96 -11.06
N ASN A 112 14.69 0.11 -10.26
CA ASN A 112 15.87 0.92 -10.00
C ASN A 112 16.35 0.84 -8.54
N GLY A 113 15.46 0.49 -7.62
CA GLY A 113 15.72 0.28 -6.20
C GLY A 113 16.10 -1.15 -5.85
N ASN A 114 15.71 -2.14 -6.66
CA ASN A 114 15.95 -3.58 -6.46
C ASN A 114 15.63 -4.07 -5.03
N PRO A 115 14.41 -3.84 -4.51
CA PRO A 115 14.00 -4.32 -3.19
C PRO A 115 13.94 -5.86 -3.16
N ASP A 116 14.13 -6.42 -1.98
CA ASP A 116 13.97 -7.84 -1.68
C ASP A 116 12.51 -8.20 -1.40
N ALA A 117 11.77 -7.32 -0.73
CA ALA A 117 10.32 -7.42 -0.60
C ALA A 117 9.66 -6.05 -0.78
N THR A 118 8.47 -6.06 -1.37
CA THR A 118 7.69 -4.86 -1.64
C THR A 118 6.25 -5.07 -1.21
N PHE A 119 5.69 -4.13 -0.46
CA PHE A 119 4.26 -3.99 -0.22
C PHE A 119 3.71 -2.75 -0.94
N VAL A 120 2.58 -2.90 -1.63
CA VAL A 120 1.91 -1.80 -2.35
C VAL A 120 0.45 -1.73 -1.92
N HIS A 121 0.00 -0.55 -1.52
CA HIS A 121 -1.39 -0.26 -1.18
C HIS A 121 -2.03 0.71 -2.16
N LEU A 122 -3.23 0.37 -2.64
CA LEU A 122 -4.05 1.16 -3.57
C LEU A 122 -5.42 1.45 -2.92
N ASP A 123 -5.94 2.68 -3.07
CA ASP A 123 -7.05 3.26 -2.31
C ASP A 123 -8.16 3.90 -3.18
N ASP A 124 -7.93 4.17 -4.46
CA ASP A 124 -8.87 4.96 -5.28
C ASP A 124 -10.24 4.28 -5.41
N ILE A 125 -10.30 2.94 -5.34
CA ILE A 125 -11.55 2.16 -5.33
C ILE A 125 -12.36 2.43 -4.04
N ASP A 126 -11.69 2.47 -2.90
CA ASP A 126 -12.31 2.76 -1.61
C ASP A 126 -12.87 4.19 -1.60
N GLY A 127 -12.05 5.16 -2.04
CA GLY A 127 -12.48 6.56 -2.19
C GLY A 127 -13.67 6.74 -3.15
N ALA A 128 -13.70 6.03 -4.28
CA ALA A 128 -14.83 6.05 -5.20
C ALA A 128 -16.10 5.43 -4.56
N GLY A 129 -15.92 4.34 -3.79
CA GLY A 129 -17.00 3.69 -3.05
C GLY A 129 -17.61 4.60 -1.99
N HIS A 130 -16.77 5.30 -1.22
CA HIS A 130 -17.21 6.27 -0.22
C HIS A 130 -17.93 7.48 -0.83
N SER A 131 -17.43 8.02 -1.94
CA SER A 131 -17.97 9.24 -2.54
C SER A 131 -19.26 9.02 -3.34
N ALA A 132 -19.39 7.88 -4.04
CA ALA A 132 -20.48 7.65 -4.99
C ALA A 132 -21.25 6.35 -4.76
N GLY A 133 -20.83 5.50 -3.83
CA GLY A 133 -21.42 4.19 -3.56
C GLY A 133 -20.88 3.08 -4.48
N SER A 134 -20.93 1.84 -3.99
CA SER A 134 -20.37 0.65 -4.65
C SER A 134 -21.09 0.22 -5.94
N SER A 135 -22.28 0.76 -6.20
CA SER A 135 -23.02 0.51 -7.45
C SER A 135 -22.83 1.61 -8.51
N SER A 136 -21.99 2.61 -8.23
CA SER A 136 -21.78 3.74 -9.13
C SER A 136 -20.86 3.44 -10.30
N ALA A 137 -21.00 4.23 -11.37
CA ALA A 137 -20.06 4.22 -12.49
C ALA A 137 -18.64 4.60 -12.03
N ALA A 138 -18.49 5.53 -11.08
CA ALA A 138 -17.19 5.94 -10.54
C ALA A 138 -16.46 4.77 -9.88
N TYR A 139 -17.16 3.98 -9.05
CA TYR A 139 -16.62 2.78 -8.43
C TYR A 139 -16.21 1.74 -9.47
N ALA A 140 -17.04 1.49 -10.48
CA ALA A 140 -16.71 0.58 -11.58
C ALA A 140 -15.49 1.06 -12.39
N THR A 141 -15.38 2.36 -12.67
CA THR A 141 -14.24 2.97 -13.34
C THR A 141 -12.97 2.78 -12.52
N ALA A 142 -12.99 3.04 -11.20
CA ALA A 142 -11.84 2.84 -10.33
C ALA A 142 -11.32 1.38 -10.39
N HIS A 143 -12.21 0.39 -10.38
CA HIS A 143 -11.86 -1.02 -10.58
C HIS A 143 -11.15 -1.28 -11.91
N THR A 144 -11.65 -0.68 -13.01
CA THR A 144 -11.03 -0.84 -14.32
C THR A 144 -9.68 -0.15 -14.44
N THR A 145 -9.48 0.98 -13.74
CA THR A 145 -8.22 1.71 -13.72
C THR A 145 -7.15 0.96 -12.93
N ALA A 146 -7.51 0.39 -11.78
CA ALA A 146 -6.61 -0.41 -10.95
C ALA A 146 -6.23 -1.76 -11.60
N ALA A 147 -6.99 -2.21 -12.60
CA ALA A 147 -6.69 -3.46 -13.29
C ALA A 147 -5.36 -3.37 -14.07
N PRO A 148 -4.41 -4.32 -13.89
CA PRO A 148 -3.14 -4.31 -14.60
C PRO A 148 -3.36 -4.31 -16.11
N ARG A 149 -2.88 -3.28 -16.79
CA ARG A 149 -2.87 -3.21 -18.25
C ARG A 149 -1.69 -4.00 -18.79
N ARG A 150 -1.91 -4.72 -19.89
CA ARG A 150 -0.85 -5.46 -20.60
C ARG A 150 0.23 -4.47 -21.06
N SER A 151 1.40 -4.52 -20.44
CA SER A 151 2.61 -3.97 -21.07
C SER A 151 3.01 -4.91 -22.22
N SER A 152 3.14 -4.37 -23.44
CA SER A 152 3.56 -5.12 -24.64
C SER A 152 5.04 -5.54 -24.61
N ALA A 153 5.81 -5.12 -23.61
CA ALA A 153 7.22 -5.47 -23.47
C ALA A 153 7.38 -6.88 -22.86
N ARG A 154 7.96 -7.78 -23.64
CA ARG A 154 8.40 -9.11 -23.22
C ARG A 154 9.73 -8.96 -22.46
N PRO A 155 9.82 -9.24 -21.15
CA PRO A 155 11.11 -9.22 -20.46
C PRO A 155 11.95 -10.41 -20.92
N SER A 156 13.18 -10.15 -21.36
CA SER A 156 14.21 -11.17 -21.54
C SER A 156 14.70 -11.63 -20.17
N SER A 157 14.35 -12.85 -19.77
CA SER A 157 14.85 -13.46 -18.54
C SER A 157 16.25 -14.05 -18.78
N SER A 158 17.29 -13.36 -18.30
CA SER A 158 18.56 -14.00 -17.94
C SER A 158 18.64 -14.08 -16.42
N PRO A 159 18.90 -15.25 -15.82
CA PRO A 159 19.12 -15.37 -14.39
C PRO A 159 20.55 -14.91 -14.07
N ALA A 160 20.75 -13.60 -13.90
CA ALA A 160 21.99 -13.08 -13.32
C ALA A 160 21.96 -13.32 -11.80
N ALA A 161 23.05 -13.86 -11.25
CA ALA A 161 23.22 -14.05 -9.82
C ALA A 161 22.97 -12.73 -9.07
N ARG A 162 22.07 -12.78 -8.09
CA ARG A 162 21.54 -11.63 -7.37
C ARG A 162 22.59 -11.10 -6.38
N ALA A 163 23.44 -10.19 -6.83
CA ALA A 163 24.36 -9.49 -5.93
C ALA A 163 23.58 -8.50 -5.05
N SER A 164 23.75 -8.60 -3.73
CA SER A 164 23.15 -7.65 -2.79
C SER A 164 23.86 -6.30 -2.92
N SER A 165 23.21 -5.25 -3.46
CA SER A 165 23.80 -3.89 -3.42
C SER A 165 23.82 -3.37 -1.98
N PRO A 166 24.93 -2.75 -1.52
CA PRO A 166 25.10 -2.31 -0.14
C PRO A 166 24.13 -1.18 0.26
N ARG A 167 23.66 -1.26 1.52
CA ARG A 167 22.65 -0.42 2.18
C ARG A 167 22.82 1.10 1.98
N ALA A 168 24.05 1.61 2.03
CA ALA A 168 24.35 3.04 1.96
C ALA A 168 24.04 3.70 0.60
N ALA A 169 23.96 2.92 -0.49
CA ALA A 169 23.61 3.45 -1.81
C ALA A 169 22.08 3.57 -2.03
N ARG A 170 21.25 3.06 -1.10
CA ARG A 170 19.80 2.90 -1.29
C ARG A 170 18.95 3.91 -0.52
N THR A 171 19.42 4.39 0.64
CA THR A 171 18.68 5.33 1.52
C THR A 171 18.69 6.79 1.04
N SER A 172 19.31 7.12 -0.09
CA SER A 172 19.46 8.49 -0.60
C SER A 172 18.38 8.92 -1.62
N ARG A 173 17.46 8.02 -2.00
CA ARG A 173 16.34 8.37 -2.89
C ARG A 173 15.20 9.02 -2.10
N SER A 174 15.33 10.30 -1.80
CA SER A 174 14.21 11.09 -1.27
C SER A 174 13.25 11.44 -2.41
N TRP A 175 12.02 10.93 -2.38
CA TRP A 175 10.93 11.47 -3.17
C TRP A 175 10.50 12.80 -2.54
N THR A 176 11.15 13.90 -2.91
CA THR A 176 10.66 15.24 -2.57
C THR A 176 9.42 15.52 -3.43
N SER A 177 8.25 15.58 -2.81
CA SER A 177 7.05 16.12 -3.47
C SER A 177 7.35 17.54 -3.95
N PRO A 178 6.93 17.94 -5.17
CA PRO A 178 6.97 19.35 -5.55
C PRO A 178 6.05 20.16 -4.59
N PRO A 179 6.39 21.42 -4.27
CA PRO A 179 5.54 22.24 -3.44
C PRO A 179 4.17 22.42 -4.10
N LEU A 180 3.10 22.12 -3.35
CA LEU A 180 1.75 22.53 -3.74
C LEU A 180 1.69 24.06 -3.70
N GLY A 181 1.74 24.69 -4.86
CA GLY A 181 1.79 26.14 -4.98
C GLY A 181 1.12 26.64 -6.26
N GLY A 182 -0.22 26.70 -6.23
CA GLY A 182 -1.05 27.43 -7.18
C GLY A 182 -2.45 27.58 -6.58
N PRO A 183 -3.07 28.77 -6.58
CA PRO A 183 -4.31 29.01 -5.84
C PRO A 183 -5.45 28.19 -6.45
N LEU A 184 -6.05 27.32 -5.62
CA LEU A 184 -7.35 26.74 -5.90
C LEU A 184 -8.39 27.85 -5.79
N THR A 185 -8.96 28.24 -6.92
CA THR A 185 -10.20 29.01 -6.95
C THR A 185 -11.30 28.16 -6.30
N THR A 186 -11.82 28.63 -5.17
CA THR A 186 -13.01 28.07 -4.52
C THR A 186 -14.21 28.19 -5.46
N PRO A 187 -14.95 27.11 -5.79
CA PRO A 187 -16.29 27.26 -6.31
C PRO A 187 -17.21 27.70 -5.16
N ALA A 188 -17.85 28.85 -5.34
CA ALA A 188 -18.81 29.41 -4.40
C ALA A 188 -19.99 28.44 -4.17
N CYS A 189 -20.35 28.28 -2.90
CA CYS A 189 -21.59 27.67 -2.45
C CYS A 189 -22.76 28.56 -2.90
N PRO A 190 -23.78 28.05 -3.63
CA PRO A 190 -25.00 28.83 -3.88
C PRO A 190 -25.82 28.95 -2.58
N PRO A 191 -26.44 30.10 -2.31
CA PRO A 191 -27.26 30.29 -1.11
C PRO A 191 -28.49 29.40 -1.15
N ALA A 192 -28.82 28.81 -0.01
CA ALA A 192 -30.03 28.04 0.21
C ALA A 192 -31.29 28.91 -0.01
N ALA A 193 -32.25 28.36 -0.73
CA ALA A 193 -33.65 28.76 -0.74
C ALA A 193 -34.49 27.54 -0.36
#